data_AF-A0A1V4ZF89-F1
#
_entry.id   AF-A0A1V4ZF89-F1
#
_cell.length_a   1.000
_cell.length_b   1.000
_cell.length_c   1.000
_cell.angle_alpha   90.00
_cell.angle_beta   90.00
_cell.angle_gamma   90.00
#
_symmetry.space_group_name_H-M   'P 1'
#
loop_
_entity.id
_entity.type
_entity.pdbx_description
1 polymer ?
#
loop_
_entity_poly.entity_id
_entity_poly.type
_entity_poly.pdbx_seq_one_letter_code
_entity_poly.pdbx_strand_id
1 'polypeptide(L)'
;MAICELDSDKSSCKAAKTNVLKVNIKNVAGYEPCAEFDLIVPVEEAKKIFASDWEGFLKRNRFDAEIEVIYMEKVKNDGDVAKLTPVAKKNYTGWVVMDKASPEQRAKLLQIADPDERMTGWEMLSFDEMGETCKKCELSWDEGRGCIGTFGPENSGLPDIARKNGLSIVASIPDAVKQKTKFKVEDAPRLLEEVKVLREKLPAEGKMAVRRYSGVLDRLEKTANISVKYGVRFYFI
;
A
#
# COMPACT_ATOMS: atom_id res chain seq x y z
N MET A 1 16.14 -1.34 6.06
CA MET A 1 16.26 -0.01 5.43
C MET A 1 16.02 -0.12 3.93
N ALA A 2 15.09 0.66 3.41
CA ALA A 2 14.80 0.82 1.98
C ALA A 2 14.92 2.29 1.57
N ILE A 3 15.29 2.52 0.32
CA ILE A 3 15.29 3.83 -0.33
C ILE A 3 13.86 4.04 -0.84
N CYS A 4 13.31 5.25 -0.71
CA CYS A 4 11.98 5.57 -1.18
C CYS A 4 11.90 6.97 -1.80
N GLU A 5 11.27 7.08 -2.97
CA GLU A 5 10.83 8.35 -3.52
C GLU A 5 9.30 8.42 -3.42
N LEU A 6 8.78 9.32 -2.60
CA LEU A 6 7.35 9.62 -2.54
C LEU A 6 7.22 11.12 -2.28
N ASP A 7 7.15 11.87 -3.37
CA ASP A 7 5.97 12.67 -3.68
C ASP A 7 6.24 13.45 -4.98
N SER A 8 5.64 13.01 -6.09
CA SER A 8 5.71 13.75 -7.35
C SER A 8 4.42 13.60 -8.13
N ASP A 9 3.92 14.72 -8.62
CA ASP A 9 2.78 14.76 -9.54
C ASP A 9 3.10 14.10 -10.89
N LYS A 10 4.39 13.87 -11.17
CA LYS A 10 4.84 13.17 -12.37
C LYS A 10 4.81 11.64 -12.23
N SER A 11 4.55 11.11 -11.03
CA SER A 11 4.48 9.66 -10.84
C SER A 11 3.21 9.10 -11.51
N SER A 12 3.37 8.07 -12.34
CA SER A 12 2.23 7.47 -13.06
C SER A 12 1.17 6.89 -12.12
N CYS A 13 1.55 6.52 -10.91
CA CYS A 13 0.63 6.02 -9.88
C CYS A 13 -0.06 7.13 -9.06
N LYS A 14 0.36 8.41 -9.15
CA LYS A 14 -0.17 9.52 -8.32
C LYS A 14 -1.68 9.62 -8.40
N ALA A 15 -2.22 9.68 -9.62
CA ALA A 15 -3.64 9.88 -9.84
C ALA A 15 -4.47 8.77 -9.17
N ALA A 16 -4.06 7.51 -9.34
CA ALA A 16 -4.71 6.36 -8.71
C ALA A 16 -4.57 6.40 -7.17
N LYS A 17 -3.36 6.67 -6.65
CA LYS A 17 -3.06 6.72 -5.21
C LYS A 17 -3.68 7.91 -4.47
N THR A 18 -4.10 8.96 -5.17
CA THR A 18 -4.72 10.14 -4.57
C THR A 18 -6.24 10.16 -4.76
N ASN A 19 -6.75 9.35 -5.68
CA ASN A 19 -8.18 9.17 -5.88
C ASN A 19 -8.75 8.20 -4.83
N VAL A 20 -9.21 8.72 -3.69
CA VAL A 20 -9.87 7.93 -2.65
C VAL A 20 -11.26 7.50 -3.13
N LEU A 21 -11.46 6.19 -3.29
CA LEU A 21 -12.70 5.60 -3.77
C LEU A 21 -13.63 5.20 -2.62
N LYS A 22 -13.06 4.69 -1.53
CA LYS A 22 -13.82 4.33 -0.33
C LYS A 22 -13.07 4.72 0.93
N VAL A 23 -13.82 4.98 1.99
CA VAL A 23 -13.26 5.17 3.33
C VAL A 23 -13.90 4.19 4.31
N ASN A 24 -13.11 3.66 5.24
CA ASN A 24 -13.63 2.87 6.34
C ASN A 24 -13.97 3.80 7.51
N ILE A 25 -15.22 3.75 7.98
CA ILE A 25 -15.64 4.48 9.17
C ILE A 25 -16.47 3.57 10.07
N LYS A 26 -16.32 3.73 11.39
CA LYS A 26 -17.04 2.91 12.36
C LYS A 26 -18.52 3.27 12.48
N ASN A 27 -18.86 4.55 12.34
CA ASN A 27 -20.23 5.05 12.47
C ASN A 27 -20.70 5.63 11.14
N VAL A 28 -21.70 4.99 10.55
CA VAL A 28 -22.27 5.34 9.25
C VAL A 28 -23.40 6.38 9.31
N ALA A 29 -23.78 6.82 10.51
CA ALA A 29 -24.91 7.74 10.71
C ALA A 29 -24.79 9.00 9.83
N GLY A 30 -25.79 9.23 8.97
CA GLY A 30 -25.82 10.35 8.01
C GLY A 30 -25.11 10.08 6.67
N TYR A 31 -24.54 8.89 6.49
CA TYR A 31 -23.88 8.42 5.28
C TYR A 31 -24.44 7.10 4.75
N GLU A 32 -25.56 6.62 5.28
CA GLU A 32 -26.20 5.36 4.92
C GLU A 32 -26.46 5.20 3.42
N PRO A 33 -26.89 6.25 2.66
CA PRO A 33 -27.05 6.13 1.21
C PRO A 33 -25.75 5.87 0.45
N CYS A 34 -24.62 6.22 1.06
CA CYS A 34 -23.28 6.10 0.46
C CYS A 34 -22.56 4.82 0.90
N ALA A 35 -23.10 4.13 1.91
CA ALA A 35 -22.47 2.97 2.53
C ALA A 35 -22.68 1.67 1.76
N GLU A 36 -21.73 0.76 1.92
CA GLU A 36 -21.82 -0.61 1.45
C GLU A 36 -22.42 -1.49 2.55
N PHE A 37 -23.37 -2.33 2.14
CA PHE A 37 -24.03 -3.27 3.03
C PHE A 37 -24.04 -4.64 2.38
N ASP A 38 -23.69 -5.65 3.16
CA ASP A 38 -23.96 -7.03 2.84
C ASP A 38 -25.38 -7.38 3.26
N LEU A 39 -26.01 -8.30 2.53
CA LEU A 39 -27.22 -8.96 3.00
C LEU A 39 -26.81 -10.25 3.69
N ILE A 40 -27.13 -10.34 4.99
CA ILE A 40 -26.77 -11.48 5.82
C ILE A 40 -27.99 -12.10 6.48
N VAL A 41 -27.91 -13.39 6.77
CA VAL A 41 -28.85 -14.10 7.64
C VAL A 41 -28.05 -14.72 8.79
N PRO A 42 -28.38 -14.43 10.06
CA PRO A 42 -27.79 -15.12 11.20
C PRO A 42 -28.05 -16.63 11.10
N VAL A 43 -27.05 -17.47 11.43
CA VAL A 43 -27.19 -18.92 11.24
C VAL A 43 -28.39 -19.51 11.98
N GLU A 44 -28.75 -18.93 13.13
CA GLU A 44 -29.89 -19.37 13.93
C GLU A 44 -31.24 -19.17 13.21
N GLU A 45 -31.38 -18.11 12.40
CA GLU A 45 -32.59 -17.92 11.56
C GLU A 45 -32.58 -18.89 10.38
N ALA A 46 -31.42 -19.13 9.77
CA ALA A 46 -31.30 -20.10 8.69
C ALA A 46 -31.62 -21.53 9.16
N LYS A 47 -31.13 -21.93 10.35
CA LYS A 47 -31.43 -23.23 10.96
C LYS A 47 -32.92 -23.43 11.24
N LYS A 48 -33.65 -22.39 11.62
CA LYS A 48 -35.12 -22.48 11.79
C LYS A 48 -35.82 -22.77 10.46
N ILE A 49 -35.38 -22.12 9.39
CA ILE A 49 -35.97 -22.28 8.03
C ILE A 49 -35.65 -23.66 7.45
N PHE A 50 -34.44 -24.17 7.66
CA PHE A 50 -33.95 -25.43 7.10
C PHE A 50 -33.83 -26.55 8.13
N ALA A 51 -34.58 -26.50 9.24
CA ALA A 51 -34.40 -27.40 10.38
C ALA A 51 -34.39 -28.89 10.01
N SER A 52 -35.22 -29.29 9.05
CA SER A 52 -35.32 -30.68 8.57
C SER A 52 -34.32 -31.05 7.48
N ASP A 53 -33.57 -30.09 6.92
CA ASP A 53 -32.69 -30.26 5.75
C ASP A 53 -31.42 -29.39 5.89
N TRP A 54 -30.89 -29.26 7.10
CA TRP A 54 -29.76 -28.37 7.37
C TRP A 54 -28.50 -28.83 6.63
N GLU A 55 -28.18 -30.12 6.71
CA GLU A 55 -27.03 -30.70 6.01
C GLU A 55 -27.17 -30.58 4.48
N GLY A 56 -28.38 -30.79 3.95
CA GLY A 56 -28.65 -30.63 2.54
C GLY A 56 -28.49 -29.17 2.09
N PHE A 57 -28.97 -28.21 2.88
CA PHE A 57 -28.79 -26.79 2.65
C PHE A 57 -27.29 -26.40 2.61
N LEU A 58 -26.50 -26.83 3.60
CA LEU A 58 -25.06 -26.57 3.64
C LEU A 58 -24.37 -27.15 2.41
N LYS A 59 -24.70 -28.39 2.04
CA LYS A 59 -24.10 -29.09 0.89
C LYS A 59 -24.43 -28.41 -0.45
N ARG A 60 -25.68 -27.98 -0.66
CA ARG A 60 -26.10 -27.30 -1.90
C ARG A 60 -25.37 -25.98 -2.10
N ASN A 61 -25.14 -25.24 -1.02
CA ASN A 61 -24.53 -23.92 -1.07
C ASN A 61 -23.00 -23.94 -0.83
N ARG A 62 -22.45 -25.10 -0.45
CA ARG A 62 -21.04 -25.34 -0.12
C ARG A 62 -20.58 -24.51 1.07
N PHE A 63 -21.39 -24.49 2.11
CA PHE A 63 -21.03 -23.88 3.39
C PHE A 63 -20.40 -24.90 4.33
N ASP A 64 -19.45 -24.43 5.14
CA ASP A 64 -18.87 -25.21 6.22
C ASP A 64 -19.87 -25.38 7.37
N ALA A 65 -19.72 -26.45 8.15
CA ALA A 65 -20.62 -26.76 9.26
C ALA A 65 -20.51 -25.74 10.41
N GLU A 66 -19.40 -25.01 10.51
CA GLU A 66 -19.09 -24.03 11.55
C GLU A 66 -19.48 -22.59 11.14
N ILE A 67 -20.27 -22.41 10.07
CA ILE A 67 -20.67 -21.09 9.61
C ILE A 67 -21.51 -20.33 10.66
N GLU A 68 -21.09 -19.11 11.00
CA GLU A 68 -21.78 -18.27 12.00
C GLU A 68 -22.80 -17.31 11.35
N VAL A 69 -22.53 -16.87 10.13
CA VAL A 69 -23.35 -15.90 9.39
C VAL A 69 -23.42 -16.32 7.92
N ILE A 70 -24.63 -16.30 7.36
CA ILE A 70 -24.85 -16.60 5.94
C ILE A 70 -24.89 -15.30 5.16
N TYR A 71 -23.89 -15.08 4.31
CA TYR A 71 -23.90 -14.01 3.33
C TYR A 71 -24.76 -14.42 2.14
N MET A 72 -25.82 -13.66 1.85
CA MET A 72 -26.78 -13.98 0.79
C MET A 72 -26.10 -14.10 -0.58
N GLU A 73 -25.05 -13.33 -0.84
CA GLU A 73 -24.25 -13.42 -2.08
C GLU A 73 -23.53 -14.76 -2.26
N LYS A 74 -23.35 -15.55 -1.19
CA LYS A 74 -22.71 -16.87 -1.24
C LYS A 74 -23.71 -18.01 -1.37
N VAL A 75 -25.01 -17.75 -1.24
CA VAL A 75 -26.07 -18.76 -1.42
C VAL A 75 -26.24 -19.01 -2.92
N LYS A 76 -25.98 -20.24 -3.36
CA LYS A 76 -25.93 -20.62 -4.78
C LYS A 76 -27.24 -21.20 -5.30
N ASN A 77 -28.05 -21.76 -4.41
CA ASN A 77 -29.31 -22.37 -4.78
C ASN A 77 -30.44 -21.33 -4.72
N ASP A 78 -31.09 -21.07 -5.85
CA ASP A 78 -32.15 -20.05 -5.96
C ASP A 78 -33.35 -20.33 -5.05
N GLY A 79 -33.69 -21.61 -4.83
CA GLY A 79 -34.77 -22.01 -3.92
C GLY A 79 -34.43 -21.69 -2.46
N ASP A 80 -33.17 -21.86 -2.07
CA ASP A 80 -32.70 -21.49 -0.74
C ASP A 80 -32.60 -19.95 -0.59
N VAL A 81 -32.18 -19.23 -1.65
CA VAL A 81 -32.21 -17.75 -1.70
C VAL A 81 -33.62 -17.22 -1.45
N ALA A 82 -34.63 -17.77 -2.13
CA ALA A 82 -36.01 -17.33 -1.97
C ALA A 82 -36.53 -17.50 -0.54
N LYS A 83 -36.11 -18.58 0.15
CA LYS A 83 -36.48 -18.82 1.56
C LYS A 83 -35.75 -17.90 2.54
N LEU A 84 -34.50 -17.55 2.26
CA LEU A 84 -33.67 -16.72 3.15
C LEU A 84 -33.89 -15.22 2.96
N THR A 85 -34.26 -14.78 1.75
CA THR A 85 -34.46 -13.36 1.42
C THR A 85 -35.37 -12.61 2.41
N PRO A 86 -36.53 -13.16 2.86
CA PRO A 86 -37.42 -12.45 3.79
C PRO A 86 -36.83 -12.19 5.18
N VAL A 87 -35.81 -12.96 5.59
CA VAL A 87 -35.14 -12.82 6.89
C VAL A 87 -33.77 -12.16 6.78
N ALA A 88 -33.33 -11.83 5.56
CA ALA A 88 -32.06 -11.17 5.32
C ALA A 88 -32.04 -9.75 5.88
N LYS A 89 -30.93 -9.40 6.53
CA LYS A 89 -30.70 -8.09 7.12
C LYS A 89 -29.51 -7.42 6.46
N LYS A 90 -29.58 -6.10 6.32
CA LYS A 90 -28.43 -5.30 5.91
C LYS A 90 -27.41 -5.26 7.04
N ASN A 91 -26.17 -5.60 6.73
CA ASN A 91 -25.03 -5.48 7.62
C ASN A 91 -24.02 -4.52 7.00
N TYR A 92 -23.71 -3.45 7.71
CA TYR A 92 -22.76 -2.45 7.24
C TYR A 92 -21.36 -3.06 7.17
N THR A 93 -20.66 -2.87 6.04
CA THR A 93 -19.34 -3.48 5.82
C THR A 93 -18.19 -2.66 6.40
N GLY A 94 -18.48 -1.48 6.97
CA GLY A 94 -17.46 -0.50 7.35
C GLY A 94 -17.10 0.49 6.24
N TRP A 95 -17.51 0.25 4.99
CA TRP A 95 -17.09 1.06 3.85
C TRP A 95 -18.14 2.07 3.39
N VAL A 96 -17.71 3.30 3.15
CA VAL A 96 -18.48 4.34 2.46
C VAL A 96 -17.87 4.63 1.10
N VAL A 97 -18.69 4.58 0.04
CA VAL A 97 -18.28 4.87 -1.33
C VAL A 97 -18.27 6.38 -1.56
N MET A 98 -17.09 6.93 -1.84
CA MET A 98 -16.90 8.37 -2.01
C MET A 98 -17.71 8.92 -3.18
N ASP A 99 -17.87 8.15 -4.26
CA ASP A 99 -18.61 8.58 -5.44
C ASP A 99 -20.12 8.78 -5.19
N LYS A 100 -20.69 8.10 -4.20
CA LYS A 100 -22.09 8.27 -3.81
C LYS A 100 -22.31 9.49 -2.89
N ALA A 101 -21.25 10.02 -2.31
CA ALA A 101 -21.31 11.16 -1.40
C ALA A 101 -21.23 12.50 -2.16
N SER A 102 -21.94 13.52 -1.65
CA SER A 102 -21.81 14.91 -2.10
C SER A 102 -20.39 15.46 -1.82
N PRO A 103 -19.94 16.53 -2.52
CA PRO A 103 -18.64 17.14 -2.28
C PRO A 103 -18.39 17.52 -0.81
N GLU A 104 -19.41 18.05 -0.13
CA GLU A 104 -19.35 18.42 1.29
C GLU A 104 -19.20 17.20 2.19
N GLN A 105 -19.91 16.12 1.89
CA GLN A 105 -19.78 14.84 2.61
C GLN A 105 -18.41 14.22 2.37
N ARG A 106 -17.88 14.24 1.14
CA ARG A 106 -16.54 13.73 0.82
C ARG A 106 -15.46 14.43 1.64
N ALA A 107 -15.53 15.76 1.75
CA ALA A 107 -14.57 16.53 2.56
C ALA A 107 -14.62 16.12 4.04
N LYS A 108 -15.81 15.93 4.61
CA LYS A 108 -15.98 15.45 6.00
C LYS A 108 -15.49 14.02 6.18
N LEU A 109 -15.83 13.12 5.26
CA LEU A 109 -15.39 11.72 5.25
C LEU A 109 -13.86 11.62 5.26
N LEU A 110 -13.17 12.44 4.46
CA LEU A 110 -11.71 12.51 4.44
C LEU A 110 -11.08 13.10 5.71
N GLN A 111 -11.83 13.85 6.51
CA GLN A 111 -11.36 14.36 7.80
C GLN A 111 -11.54 13.34 8.92
N ILE A 112 -12.63 12.56 8.90
CA ILE A 112 -12.92 11.57 9.95
C ILE A 112 -12.25 10.22 9.73
N ALA A 113 -12.00 9.82 8.49
CA ALA A 113 -11.36 8.56 8.17
C ALA A 113 -9.86 8.63 8.43
N ASP A 114 -9.31 7.61 9.10
CA ASP A 114 -7.88 7.42 9.24
C ASP A 114 -7.24 7.32 7.83
N PRO A 115 -6.12 7.99 7.53
CA PRO A 115 -5.39 7.81 6.28
C PRO A 115 -5.12 6.36 5.87
N ASP A 116 -4.87 5.46 6.82
CA ASP A 116 -4.60 4.05 6.57
C ASP A 116 -5.89 3.25 6.26
N GLU A 117 -7.04 3.82 6.58
CA GLU A 117 -8.39 3.26 6.36
C GLU A 117 -9.04 3.81 5.07
N ARG A 118 -8.23 4.28 4.12
CA ARG A 118 -8.67 4.82 2.82
C ARG A 118 -8.28 3.86 1.72
N MET A 119 -9.26 3.47 0.92
CA MET A 119 -9.04 2.70 -0.29
C MET A 119 -9.02 3.64 -1.47
N THR A 120 -7.91 3.65 -2.19
CA THR A 120 -7.69 4.49 -3.38
C THR A 120 -7.86 3.66 -4.65
N GLY A 121 -7.83 4.34 -5.80
CA GLY A 121 -7.82 3.67 -7.09
C GLY A 121 -6.59 2.77 -7.29
N TRP A 122 -5.51 3.00 -6.53
CA TRP A 122 -4.32 2.15 -6.60
C TRP A 122 -4.60 0.74 -6.08
N GLU A 123 -5.28 0.61 -4.94
CA GLU A 123 -5.59 -0.71 -4.35
C GLU A 123 -6.58 -1.53 -5.18
N MET A 124 -7.29 -0.90 -6.13
CA MET A 124 -8.19 -1.58 -7.05
C MET A 124 -7.48 -2.25 -8.24
N LEU A 125 -6.21 -1.93 -8.47
CA LEU A 125 -5.43 -2.52 -9.54
C LEU A 125 -4.98 -3.94 -9.17
N SER A 126 -4.94 -4.83 -10.16
CA SER A 126 -4.24 -6.10 -10.02
C SER A 126 -2.72 -5.90 -9.90
N PHE A 127 -2.02 -6.91 -9.38
CA PHE A 127 -0.56 -6.87 -9.28
C PHE A 127 0.14 -6.67 -10.64
N ASP A 128 -0.43 -7.23 -11.71
CA ASP A 128 0.10 -7.07 -13.07
C ASP A 128 -0.05 -5.63 -13.57
N GLU A 129 -1.20 -5.00 -13.33
CA GLU A 129 -1.44 -3.60 -13.68
C GLU A 129 -0.55 -2.65 -12.88
N MET A 130 -0.36 -2.92 -11.59
CA MET A 130 0.60 -2.18 -10.76
C MET A 130 2.02 -2.32 -11.32
N GLY A 131 2.43 -3.54 -11.66
CA GLY A 131 3.75 -3.83 -12.23
C GLY A 131 3.98 -3.12 -13.56
N GLU A 132 3.02 -3.18 -14.49
CA GLU A 132 3.10 -2.47 -15.77
C GLU A 132 3.13 -0.95 -15.60
N THR A 133 2.39 -0.42 -14.63
CA THR A 133 2.45 1.01 -14.29
C THR A 133 3.83 1.40 -13.78
N CYS A 134 4.43 0.60 -12.90
CA CYS A 134 5.77 0.83 -12.37
C CYS A 134 6.85 0.70 -13.44
N LYS A 135 6.74 -0.24 -14.40
CA LYS A 135 7.69 -0.38 -15.52
C LYS A 135 7.72 0.83 -16.44
N LYS A 136 6.57 1.46 -16.66
CA LYS A 136 6.43 2.64 -17.55
C LYS A 136 6.70 3.97 -16.84
N CYS A 137 6.74 3.96 -15.51
CA CYS A 137 6.93 5.17 -14.72
C CYS A 137 8.39 5.62 -14.75
N GLU A 138 8.63 6.86 -15.18
CA GLU A 138 10.00 7.38 -15.28
C GLU A 138 10.66 7.66 -13.92
N LEU A 139 9.87 7.66 -12.83
CA LEU A 139 10.35 7.76 -11.45
C LEU A 139 10.65 6.39 -10.83
N SER A 140 10.47 5.31 -11.59
CA SER A 140 10.77 3.95 -11.15
C SER A 140 12.27 3.70 -11.22
N TRP A 141 12.99 4.09 -10.17
CA TRP A 141 14.44 3.97 -10.11
C TRP A 141 14.92 2.53 -9.91
N ASP A 142 14.08 1.62 -9.39
CA ASP A 142 14.42 0.20 -9.21
C ASP A 142 14.02 -0.67 -10.41
N GLU A 143 14.44 -0.26 -11.61
CA GLU A 143 14.33 -1.07 -12.84
C GLU A 143 12.90 -1.52 -13.19
N GLY A 144 11.92 -0.64 -12.95
CA GLY A 144 10.52 -0.95 -13.21
C GLY A 144 9.82 -1.74 -12.10
N ARG A 145 10.53 -2.15 -11.04
CA ARG A 145 9.92 -2.78 -9.85
C ARG A 145 9.25 -1.78 -8.92
N GLY A 146 9.56 -0.49 -9.08
CA GLY A 146 8.94 0.61 -8.34
C GLY A 146 9.94 1.64 -7.85
N CYS A 147 9.49 2.44 -6.89
CA CYS A 147 10.24 3.52 -6.23
C CYS A 147 10.68 3.14 -4.81
N ILE A 148 10.64 1.85 -4.47
CA ILE A 148 11.09 1.30 -3.18
C ILE A 148 12.10 0.20 -3.49
N GLY A 149 13.26 0.24 -2.83
CA GLY A 149 14.26 -0.81 -2.99
C GLY A 149 15.22 -0.87 -1.81
N THR A 150 15.82 -2.04 -1.63
CA THR A 150 16.62 -2.34 -0.43
C THR A 150 17.91 -1.51 -0.41
N PHE A 151 18.10 -0.73 0.67
CA PHE A 151 19.39 -0.11 0.99
C PHE A 151 20.34 -1.10 1.65
N GLY A 152 19.81 -2.03 2.44
CA GLY A 152 20.59 -3.08 3.11
C GLY A 152 19.98 -3.49 4.44
N PRO A 153 20.59 -4.47 5.12
CA PRO A 153 20.20 -4.82 6.47
C PRO A 153 20.48 -3.68 7.44
N GLU A 154 19.85 -3.69 8.61
CA GLU A 154 20.03 -2.64 9.64
C GLU A 154 21.49 -2.52 10.10
N ASN A 155 22.24 -3.62 10.08
CA ASN A 155 23.67 -3.67 10.40
C ASN A 155 24.58 -3.43 9.18
N SER A 156 24.09 -2.72 8.14
CA SER A 156 24.93 -2.33 7.01
C SER A 156 26.11 -1.50 7.49
N GLY A 157 27.33 -1.87 7.09
CA GLY A 157 28.55 -1.09 7.39
C GLY A 157 28.78 0.09 6.44
N LEU A 158 27.94 0.27 5.43
CA LEU A 158 28.07 1.35 4.45
C LEU A 158 27.99 2.76 5.09
N PRO A 159 27.08 3.04 6.04
CA PRO A 159 27.05 4.33 6.75
C PRO A 159 28.35 4.62 7.53
N ASP A 160 28.99 3.60 8.10
CA ASP A 160 30.25 3.79 8.82
C ASP A 160 31.41 4.08 7.87
N ILE A 161 31.46 3.39 6.72
CA ILE A 161 32.43 3.69 5.65
C ILE A 161 32.22 5.12 5.14
N ALA A 162 30.97 5.54 4.95
CA ALA A 162 30.64 6.91 4.57
C ALA A 162 31.12 7.92 5.61
N ARG A 163 30.92 7.65 6.91
CA ARG A 163 31.37 8.50 8.01
C ARG A 163 32.89 8.67 8.03
N LYS A 164 33.65 7.59 7.84
CA LYS A 164 35.13 7.64 7.76
C LYS A 164 35.64 8.56 6.63
N ASN A 165 34.86 8.69 5.56
CA ASN A 165 35.20 9.50 4.40
C ASN A 165 34.54 10.89 4.41
N GLY A 166 33.94 11.30 5.54
CA GLY A 166 33.33 12.63 5.69
C GLY A 166 32.04 12.83 4.89
N LEU A 167 31.36 11.74 4.50
CA LEU A 167 30.15 11.78 3.70
C LEU A 167 28.93 11.87 4.63
N SER A 168 28.12 12.90 4.44
CA SER A 168 27.09 13.34 5.38
C SER A 168 25.74 12.66 5.19
N ILE A 169 25.32 12.45 3.94
CA ILE A 169 24.01 11.88 3.60
C ILE A 169 24.03 10.38 3.89
N VAL A 170 24.97 9.63 3.29
CA VAL A 170 25.01 8.17 3.46
C VAL A 170 25.30 7.77 4.90
N ALA A 171 26.11 8.55 5.63
CA ALA A 171 26.39 8.28 7.05
C ALA A 171 25.21 8.55 7.99
N SER A 172 24.29 9.45 7.60
CA SER A 172 23.13 9.82 8.40
C SER A 172 21.89 8.96 8.13
N ILE A 173 21.94 8.03 7.17
CA ILE A 173 20.81 7.16 6.80
C ILE A 173 20.16 6.47 8.00
N PRO A 174 20.90 5.84 8.95
CA PRO A 174 20.28 5.20 10.10
C PRO A 174 19.46 6.15 10.98
N ASP A 175 19.91 7.40 11.13
CA ASP A 175 19.21 8.43 11.89
C ASP A 175 18.06 9.04 11.09
N ALA A 176 18.25 9.22 9.78
CA ALA A 176 17.22 9.68 8.86
C ALA A 176 16.01 8.72 8.81
N VAL A 177 16.23 7.40 8.86
CA VAL A 177 15.16 6.40 8.95
C VAL A 177 14.38 6.57 10.25
N LYS A 178 15.07 6.67 11.40
CA LYS A 178 14.42 6.85 12.72
C LYS A 178 13.59 8.13 12.79
N GLN A 179 14.11 9.21 12.20
CA GLN A 179 13.47 10.53 12.19
C GLN A 179 12.47 10.72 11.05
N LYS A 180 12.33 9.75 10.14
CA LYS A 180 11.54 9.85 8.91
C LYS A 180 11.91 11.10 8.09
N THR A 181 13.20 11.39 8.02
CA THR A 181 13.74 12.60 7.37
C THR A 181 13.55 12.53 5.87
N LYS A 182 12.94 13.59 5.30
CA LYS A 182 12.84 13.79 3.86
C LYS A 182 13.97 14.69 3.38
N PHE A 183 14.87 14.13 2.57
CA PHE A 183 15.95 14.90 1.94
C PHE A 183 15.38 15.80 0.85
N LYS A 184 15.98 16.98 0.68
CA LYS A 184 15.52 17.94 -0.31
C LYS A 184 16.13 17.64 -1.68
N VAL A 185 15.61 18.29 -2.72
CA VAL A 185 16.13 18.13 -4.09
C VAL A 185 17.59 18.56 -4.17
N GLU A 186 17.98 19.56 -3.38
CA GLU A 186 19.35 20.10 -3.35
C GLU A 186 20.35 19.12 -2.72
N ASP A 187 19.87 18.10 -2.00
CA ASP A 187 20.72 17.05 -1.44
C ASP A 187 21.05 15.95 -2.48
N ALA A 188 20.30 15.87 -3.59
CA ALA A 188 20.50 14.82 -4.60
C ALA A 188 21.85 14.96 -5.36
N PRO A 189 22.30 16.15 -5.79
CA PRO A 189 23.65 16.32 -6.34
C PRO A 189 24.75 15.95 -5.34
N ARG A 190 24.55 16.26 -4.05
CA ARG A 190 25.50 15.87 -3.00
C ARG A 190 25.56 14.36 -2.84
N LEU A 191 24.42 13.68 -2.87
CA LEU A 191 24.36 12.21 -2.82
C LEU A 191 25.09 11.58 -4.02
N LEU A 192 24.99 12.14 -5.22
CA LEU A 192 25.76 11.66 -6.39
C LEU A 192 27.28 11.78 -6.17
N GLU A 193 27.74 12.89 -5.60
CA GLU A 193 29.16 13.05 -5.26
C GLU A 193 29.60 12.09 -4.14
N GLU A 194 28.78 11.88 -3.11
CA GLU A 194 29.07 10.88 -2.07
C GLU A 194 29.16 9.46 -2.65
N VAL A 195 28.29 9.10 -3.60
CA VAL A 195 28.35 7.80 -4.28
C VAL A 195 29.64 7.64 -5.08
N LYS A 196 30.10 8.67 -5.80
CA LYS A 196 31.38 8.62 -6.53
C LYS A 196 32.55 8.35 -5.58
N VAL A 197 32.64 9.10 -4.48
CA VAL A 197 33.67 8.89 -3.46
C VAL A 197 33.59 7.48 -2.87
N LEU A 198 32.39 6.99 -2.56
CA LEU A 198 32.21 5.63 -2.04
C LEU A 198 32.69 4.57 -3.04
N ARG A 199 32.40 4.72 -4.35
CA ARG A 199 32.89 3.79 -5.38
C ARG A 199 34.41 3.73 -5.44
N GLU A 200 35.08 4.87 -5.28
CA GLU A 200 36.55 4.92 -5.27
C GLU A 200 37.17 4.33 -4.00
N LYS A 201 36.51 4.52 -2.85
CA LYS A 201 37.04 4.11 -1.54
C LYS A 201 36.69 2.68 -1.17
N LEU A 202 35.58 2.14 -1.69
CA LEU A 202 35.12 0.80 -1.34
C LEU A 202 36.12 -0.33 -1.59
N PRO A 203 36.92 -0.32 -2.68
CA PRO A 203 37.95 -1.33 -2.91
C PRO A 203 38.99 -1.42 -1.77
N ALA A 204 39.25 -0.31 -1.08
CA ALA A 204 40.17 -0.28 0.07
C ALA A 204 39.60 -0.98 1.32
N GLU A 205 38.28 -1.06 1.44
CA GLU A 205 37.57 -1.82 2.50
C GLU A 205 37.49 -3.33 2.17
N GLY A 206 37.95 -3.73 0.98
CA GLY A 206 38.12 -5.13 0.57
C GLY A 206 37.05 -5.65 -0.40
N LYS A 207 37.37 -6.77 -1.07
CA LYS A 207 36.53 -7.37 -2.13
C LYS A 207 35.10 -7.71 -1.68
N MET A 208 34.90 -8.07 -0.41
CA MET A 208 33.58 -8.38 0.14
C MET A 208 32.71 -7.13 0.34
N ALA A 209 33.31 -5.99 0.68
CA ALA A 209 32.60 -4.72 0.77
C ALA A 209 32.06 -4.31 -0.61
N VAL A 210 32.89 -4.44 -1.65
CA VAL A 210 32.49 -4.20 -3.06
C VAL A 210 31.29 -5.04 -3.45
N ARG A 211 31.36 -6.37 -3.27
CA ARG A 211 30.24 -7.25 -3.60
C ARG A 211 28.96 -6.93 -2.84
N ARG A 212 29.07 -6.48 -1.59
CA ARG A 212 27.91 -6.22 -0.73
C ARG A 212 27.23 -4.89 -1.03
N TYR A 213 27.99 -3.84 -1.34
CA TYR A 213 27.45 -2.47 -1.43
C TYR A 213 27.35 -1.91 -2.84
N SER A 214 27.96 -2.52 -3.87
CA SER A 214 27.84 -2.02 -5.25
C SER A 214 26.39 -1.83 -5.70
N GLY A 215 25.52 -2.82 -5.47
CA GLY A 215 24.10 -2.69 -5.83
C GLY A 215 23.35 -1.62 -5.02
N VAL A 216 23.81 -1.29 -3.81
CA VAL A 216 23.25 -0.21 -3.00
C VAL A 216 23.65 1.14 -3.59
N LEU A 217 24.92 1.29 -3.99
CA LEU A 217 25.42 2.49 -4.66
C LEU A 217 24.72 2.72 -6.00
N ASP A 218 24.49 1.66 -6.77
CA ASP A 218 23.75 1.76 -8.04
C ASP A 218 22.33 2.29 -7.82
N ARG A 219 21.64 1.84 -6.76
CA ARG A 219 20.29 2.32 -6.40
C ARG A 219 20.30 3.75 -5.89
N LEU A 220 21.24 4.11 -5.02
CA LEU A 220 21.41 5.49 -4.55
C LEU A 220 21.65 6.45 -5.72
N GLU A 221 22.50 6.05 -6.66
CA GLU A 221 22.80 6.83 -7.86
C GLU A 221 21.56 7.00 -8.75
N LYS A 222 20.82 5.92 -9.02
CA LYS A 222 19.57 5.99 -9.79
C LYS A 222 18.52 6.90 -9.12
N THR A 223 18.35 6.76 -7.80
CA THR A 223 17.44 7.61 -7.00
C THR A 223 17.86 9.07 -7.08
N ALA A 224 19.14 9.37 -6.83
CA ALA A 224 19.64 10.74 -6.88
C ALA A 224 19.52 11.37 -8.29
N ASN A 225 19.77 10.59 -9.34
CA ASN A 225 19.58 11.03 -10.73
C ASN A 225 18.11 11.36 -11.04
N ILE A 226 17.17 10.55 -10.55
CA ILE A 226 15.73 10.82 -10.72
C ILE A 226 15.30 12.04 -9.91
N SER A 227 15.78 12.15 -8.66
CA SER A 227 15.58 13.33 -7.82
C SER A 227 16.04 14.62 -8.49
N VAL A 228 17.23 14.62 -9.11
CA VAL A 228 17.74 15.76 -9.90
C VAL A 228 16.90 16.01 -11.16
N LYS A 229 16.63 14.97 -11.96
CA LYS A 229 15.93 15.10 -13.25
C LYS A 229 14.50 15.61 -13.09
N TYR A 230 13.80 15.14 -12.07
CA TYR A 230 12.37 15.41 -11.91
C TYR A 230 12.06 16.44 -10.82
N GLY A 231 13.06 16.86 -10.04
CA GLY A 231 12.89 17.80 -8.95
C GLY A 231 12.13 17.18 -7.77
N VAL A 232 12.42 15.91 -7.46
CA VAL A 232 11.69 15.14 -6.44
C VAL A 232 12.55 14.90 -5.21
N ARG A 233 11.89 14.77 -4.05
CA ARG A 233 12.55 14.46 -2.78
C ARG A 233 12.75 12.95 -2.64
N PHE A 234 13.74 12.56 -1.88
CA PHE A 234 14.01 11.16 -1.52
C PHE A 234 14.10 11.00 0.01
N TYR A 235 13.85 9.80 0.49
CA TYR A 235 13.97 9.45 1.91
C TYR A 235 14.22 7.96 2.08
N PHE A 236 14.45 7.53 3.32
CA PHE A 236 14.72 6.15 3.67
C PHE A 236 13.70 5.67 4.70
N ILE A 237 13.32 4.41 4.60
CA ILE A 237 12.36 3.72 5.50
C ILE A 237 12.92 2.42 6.07
#